data_AF-A0AAP2E4N9-F1
#
_entry.id   AF-A0AAP2E4N9-F1
#
_cell.length_a   1.000
_cell.length_b   1.000
_cell.length_c   1.000
_cell.angle_alpha   90.00
_cell.angle_beta   90.00
_cell.angle_gamma   90.00
#
_symmetry.space_group_name_H-M   'P 1'
#
loop_
_entity.id
_entity.type
_entity.pdbx_description
1 polymer ?
#
loop_
_entity_poly.entity_id
_entity_poly.type
_entity_poly.pdbx_seq_one_letter_code
_entity_poly.pdbx_strand_id
1 'polypeptide(L)'
;HEGISIYKQGNGKGYILVSDQQAHRFQIFPREGTASSPHEHPLLRIVNTSTVESDGSDVTSVALPGFPQGMFVAMSDDKTFQFYRWEDLW
;
A
#
# COMPACT_ATOMS: atom_id res chain seq x y z
N HIS A 1 2.05 0.19 -15.95
CA HIS A 1 2.07 1.58 -15.42
C HIS A 1 1.95 1.40 -13.92
N GLU A 2 2.90 1.87 -13.10
CA GLU A 2 2.87 1.51 -11.67
C GLU A 2 1.70 2.17 -10.92
N GLY A 3 0.98 1.38 -10.14
CA GLY A 3 -0.11 1.84 -9.27
C GLY A 3 0.40 2.45 -7.97
N ILE A 4 -0.25 3.53 -7.52
CA ILE A 4 0.05 4.21 -6.25
C ILE A 4 -1.23 4.30 -5.40
N SER A 5 -1.14 3.98 -4.12
CA SER A 5 -2.23 4.10 -3.15
C SER A 5 -1.76 4.84 -1.89
N ILE A 6 -2.67 5.52 -1.18
CA ILE A 6 -2.32 6.33 0.01
C ILE A 6 -3.14 5.90 1.22
N TYR A 7 -2.48 5.30 2.22
CA TYR A 7 -3.05 5.02 3.53
C TYR A 7 -2.98 6.28 4.41
N LYS A 8 -4.12 6.79 4.90
CA LYS A 8 -4.19 8.10 5.58
C LYS A 8 -4.34 7.93 7.09
N GLN A 9 -3.45 8.53 7.89
CA GLN A 9 -3.48 8.50 9.36
C GLN A 9 -3.73 9.88 10.02
N GLY A 10 -4.46 10.76 9.33
CA GLY A 10 -4.73 12.12 9.78
C GLY A 10 -3.50 13.03 9.75
N ASN A 11 -3.69 14.35 9.84
CA ASN A 11 -2.61 15.35 9.95
C ASN A 11 -1.50 15.23 8.88
N GLY A 12 -1.86 14.82 7.66
CA GLY A 12 -0.90 14.63 6.57
C GLY A 12 -0.04 13.36 6.66
N LYS A 13 -0.16 12.58 7.74
CA LYS A 13 0.60 11.34 7.95
C LYS A 13 -0.01 10.14 7.24
N GLY A 14 0.79 9.09 7.17
CA GLY A 14 0.39 7.76 6.74
C GLY A 14 1.42 7.18 5.79
N TYR A 15 0.96 6.44 4.78
CA TYR A 15 1.85 5.67 3.93
C TYR A 15 1.49 5.77 2.47
N ILE A 16 2.52 5.73 1.63
CA ILE A 16 2.43 5.61 0.18
C ILE A 16 2.77 4.16 -0.14
N LEU A 17 1.90 3.49 -0.89
CA LEU A 17 2.14 2.17 -1.43
C LEU A 17 2.39 2.31 -2.93
N VAL A 18 3.48 1.74 -3.41
CA VAL A 18 3.87 1.76 -4.82
C VAL A 18 3.99 0.31 -5.30
N SER A 19 3.30 -0.01 -6.39
CA SER A 19 3.39 -1.33 -7.04
C SER A 19 4.73 -1.49 -7.75
N ASP A 20 5.46 -2.56 -7.43
CA ASP A 20 6.63 -3.04 -8.18
C ASP A 20 6.20 -4.30 -8.95
N GLN A 21 5.57 -4.06 -10.10
CA GLN A 21 4.84 -5.06 -10.90
C GLN A 21 5.72 -6.21 -11.34
N GLN A 22 6.93 -5.89 -11.79
CA GLN A 22 7.90 -6.86 -12.30
C GLN A 22 8.41 -7.82 -11.22
N ALA A 23 8.20 -7.47 -9.94
CA ALA A 23 8.65 -8.26 -8.81
C ALA A 23 7.51 -8.73 -7.89
N HIS A 24 6.26 -8.61 -8.32
CA HIS A 24 5.06 -9.08 -7.60
C HIS A 24 5.01 -8.60 -6.14
N ARG A 25 5.35 -7.33 -5.92
CA ARG A 25 5.49 -6.77 -4.58
C ARG A 25 5.06 -5.31 -4.52
N PHE A 26 4.78 -4.85 -3.31
CA PHE A 26 4.49 -3.46 -3.02
C PHE A 26 5.54 -2.87 -2.09
N GLN A 27 5.94 -1.65 -2.36
CA GLN A 27 6.87 -0.89 -1.54
C GLN A 27 6.11 0.14 -0.72
N ILE A 28 6.41 0.24 0.57
CA ILE A 28 5.75 1.14 1.51
C ILE A 28 6.72 2.24 1.92
N PHE A 29 6.28 3.49 1.81
CA PHE A 29 7.02 4.70 2.15
C PHE A 29 6.21 5.57 3.11
N PRO A 30 6.85 6.42 3.95
CA PRO A 30 6.10 7.37 4.77
C PRO A 30 5.54 8.47 3.88
N ARG A 31 4.31 8.91 4.16
CA ARG A 31 3.68 9.98 3.38
C ARG A 31 4.29 11.36 3.66
N GLU A 32 4.73 11.59 4.89
CA GLU A 32 5.24 12.87 5.37
C GLU A 32 6.71 13.16 5.03
N GLY A 33 7.43 12.18 4.50
CA GLY A 33 8.87 12.25 4.31
C GLY A 33 9.67 12.16 5.62
N THR A 34 10.89 12.66 5.65
CA THR A 34 11.69 12.75 6.88
C THR A 34 11.46 14.06 7.61
N ALA A 35 11.76 14.11 8.91
CA ALA A 35 11.61 15.34 9.70
C ALA A 35 12.47 16.51 9.18
N SER A 36 13.61 16.21 8.58
CA SER A 36 14.53 17.19 7.99
C SER A 36 14.28 17.46 6.50
N SER A 37 13.58 16.56 5.80
CA SER A 37 13.31 16.67 4.36
C SER A 37 11.93 16.08 4.02
N PRO A 38 10.89 16.92 3.90
CA PRO A 38 9.52 16.47 3.62
C PRO A 38 9.30 15.76 2.28
N HIS A 39 10.29 15.82 1.39
CA HIS A 39 10.25 15.17 0.07
C HIS A 39 11.14 13.92 -0.01
N GLU A 40 11.79 13.56 1.09
CA GLU A 40 12.56 12.34 1.20
C GLU A 40 11.68 11.24 1.81
N HIS A 41 11.20 10.32 0.98
CA HIS A 41 10.33 9.22 1.38
C HIS A 41 11.13 7.92 1.41
N PRO A 42 11.80 7.56 2.53
CA PRO A 42 12.60 6.34 2.61
C PRO A 42 11.72 5.09 2.52
N LEU A 43 12.23 4.04 1.88
CA LEU A 43 11.59 2.74 1.87
C LEU A 43 11.48 2.19 3.31
N LEU A 44 10.26 1.94 3.77
CA LEU A 44 10.00 1.34 5.08
C LEU A 44 9.93 -0.17 5.01
N ARG A 45 9.25 -0.70 3.97
CA ARG A 45 8.96 -2.12 3.87
C ARG A 45 8.69 -2.54 2.43
N ILE A 46 8.98 -3.80 2.15
CA ILE A 46 8.56 -4.51 0.94
C ILE A 46 7.56 -5.59 1.36
N VAL A 47 6.42 -5.61 0.70
CA VAL A 47 5.34 -6.58 0.94
C VAL A 47 5.21 -7.45 -0.31
N ASN A 48 5.45 -8.74 -0.16
CA ASN A 48 5.18 -9.70 -1.22
C ASN A 48 3.69 -9.99 -1.24
N THR A 49 3.07 -9.86 -2.41
CA THR A 49 1.67 -10.18 -2.63
C THR A 49 1.57 -11.44 -3.48
N SER A 50 0.41 -12.08 -3.47
CA SER A 50 0.13 -13.18 -4.40
C SER A 50 -0.36 -12.65 -5.76
N THR A 51 -0.20 -11.36 -6.04
CA THR A 51 -0.70 -10.74 -7.26
C THR A 51 0.22 -11.02 -8.44
N VAL A 52 -0.37 -11.35 -9.58
CA VAL A 52 0.36 -11.48 -10.85
C VAL A 52 0.14 -10.18 -11.64
N GLU A 53 1.25 -9.52 -12.02
CA GLU A 53 1.24 -8.31 -12.88
C GLU A 53 0.22 -7.22 -12.44
N SER A 54 0.36 -6.68 -11.22
CA SER A 54 -0.66 -5.80 -10.60
C SER A 54 -0.60 -4.33 -11.03
N ASP A 55 -1.50 -3.90 -11.92
CA ASP A 55 -1.67 -2.49 -12.33
C ASP A 55 -2.52 -1.63 -11.38
N GLY A 56 -3.41 -2.24 -10.58
CA GLY A 56 -4.38 -1.51 -9.77
C GLY A 56 -4.36 -1.90 -8.29
N SER A 57 -4.23 -0.91 -7.41
CA SER A 57 -4.39 -1.08 -5.97
C SER A 57 -5.10 0.12 -5.34
N ASP A 58 -5.75 -0.12 -4.21
CA ASP A 58 -6.27 0.94 -3.35
C ASP A 58 -6.20 0.52 -1.88
N VAL A 59 -6.24 1.50 -0.98
CA VAL A 59 -6.13 1.27 0.45
C VAL A 59 -7.02 2.21 1.24
N THR A 60 -7.65 1.68 2.28
CA THR A 60 -8.38 2.47 3.27
C THR A 60 -7.83 2.24 4.67
N SER A 61 -7.77 3.30 5.46
CA SER A 61 -7.50 3.26 6.90
C SER A 61 -8.77 3.24 7.76
N VAL A 62 -9.93 3.27 7.11
CA VAL A 62 -11.23 3.16 7.78
C VAL A 62 -11.45 1.71 8.18
N ALA A 63 -11.78 1.48 9.45
CA ALA A 63 -12.11 0.15 9.94
C ALA A 63 -13.34 -0.42 9.20
N LEU A 64 -13.25 -1.68 8.77
CA LEU A 64 -14.34 -2.44 8.16
C LEU A 64 -14.54 -3.76 8.92
N PRO A 65 -15.70 -4.44 8.79
CA PRO A 65 -15.89 -5.76 9.36
C PRO A 65 -14.81 -6.75 8.88
N GLY A 66 -14.01 -7.30 9.81
CA GLY A 66 -12.87 -8.17 9.49
C GLY A 66 -11.56 -7.46 9.16
N PHE A 67 -11.56 -6.13 9.04
CA PHE A 67 -10.41 -5.28 8.70
C PHE A 67 -10.34 -4.09 9.70
N PRO A 68 -10.00 -4.34 10.97
CA PRO A 68 -10.09 -3.34 12.03
C PRO A 68 -9.13 -2.15 11.84
N GLN A 69 -8.01 -2.34 11.13
CA GLN A 69 -7.10 -1.24 10.75
C GLN A 69 -7.24 -0.85 9.27
N GLY A 70 -8.35 -1.21 8.65
CA GLY A 70 -8.58 -0.99 7.23
C GLY A 70 -8.00 -2.07 6.34
N MET A 71 -8.12 -1.85 5.04
CA MET A 71 -7.98 -2.88 4.02
C MET A 71 -7.13 -2.36 2.86
N PHE A 72 -6.21 -3.20 2.41
CA PHE A 72 -5.49 -3.03 1.16
C PHE A 72 -6.05 -3.99 0.12
N VAL A 73 -6.25 -3.49 -1.09
CA VAL A 73 -6.74 -4.27 -2.23
C VAL A 73 -5.72 -4.18 -3.34
N ALA A 74 -5.36 -5.33 -3.91
CA ALA A 74 -4.52 -5.39 -5.09
C ALA A 74 -5.14 -6.33 -6.12
N MET A 75 -5.14 -5.92 -7.39
CA MET A 75 -5.71 -6.65 -8.51
C MET A 75 -4.60 -7.38 -9.27
N SER A 76 -4.85 -8.62 -9.70
CA SER A 76 -4.01 -9.32 -10.67
C SER A 76 -4.55 -9.14 -12.09
N ASP A 77 -3.71 -9.32 -13.10
CA ASP A 77 -4.06 -9.20 -14.52
C ASP A 77 -5.25 -10.07 -14.96
N ASP A 78 -5.45 -11.22 -14.31
CA ASP A 78 -6.59 -12.12 -14.48
C ASP A 78 -7.92 -11.60 -13.89
N LYS A 79 -7.92 -10.38 -13.33
CA LYS A 79 -9.02 -9.70 -12.65
C LYS A 79 -9.38 -10.29 -11.28
N THR A 80 -8.49 -11.09 -10.68
CA THR A 80 -8.61 -11.50 -9.29
C THR A 80 -8.24 -10.35 -8.36
N PHE A 81 -9.11 -10.03 -7.40
CA PHE A 81 -8.85 -9.05 -6.36
C PHE A 81 -8.49 -9.75 -5.05
N GLN A 82 -7.36 -9.34 -4.49
CA GLN A 82 -6.84 -9.87 -3.23
C GLN A 82 -7.03 -8.82 -2.15
N PHE A 83 -7.64 -9.24 -1.04
CA PHE A 83 -7.90 -8.39 0.11
C PHE A 83 -6.92 -8.73 1.24
N TYR A 84 -6.27 -7.70 1.74
CA TYR A 84 -5.31 -7.82 2.83
C TYR A 84 -5.76 -6.94 3.98
N ARG A 85 -5.69 -7.49 5.21
CA ARG A 85 -5.78 -6.65 6.41
C ARG A 85 -4.55 -5.79 6.49
N TRP A 86 -4.76 -4.50 6.76
CA TRP A 86 -3.65 -3.57 6.83
C TRP A 86 -2.58 -4.01 7.85
N GLU A 87 -3.01 -4.50 9.01
CA GLU A 87 -2.13 -4.98 10.07
C GLU A 87 -1.28 -6.19 9.70
N ASP A 88 -1.66 -6.98 8.68
CA ASP A 88 -0.87 -8.13 8.22
C ASP A 88 0.28 -7.72 7.28
N LEU A 89 0.28 -6.47 6.81
CA LEU A 89 1.32 -5.91 5.95
C LEU A 89 2.47 -5.27 6.75
N TRP A 90 2.39 -5.29 8.09
CA TRP A 90 3.34 -4.66 9.02
C TRP A 90 4.22 -5.66 9.76
#